data_AF-A0A0W4ZKP6-F1
#
_entry.id   AF-A0A0W4ZKP6-F1
#
_cell.length_a   1.000
_cell.length_b   1.000
_cell.length_c   1.000
_cell.angle_alpha   90.00
_cell.angle_beta   90.00
_cell.angle_gamma   90.00
#
_symmetry.space_group_name_H-M   'P 1'
#
loop_
_entity.id
_entity.type
_entity.pdbx_description
1 polymer ?
#
loop_
_entity_poly.entity_id
_entity_poly.type
_entity_poly.pdbx_seq_one_letter_code
_entity_poly.pdbx_strand_id
1 'polypeptide(L)'
;MISRNLYPLLKYIRWASSGPHPTKHPRHRIPKLKAVSEGILLEKNSDTKLFYNPPASPPDYRVTPYILLPDDVKKLAERPVSDGKLPPPLSPIKKKKYHLTEEDIKEIKALRRSGISRSELSKRYNASRLFIGMISPLNKEKLQEIEKKDQEIKNSWSEHKKEVKMNRYKRKMLWKREYN
;
A
#
# COMPACT_ATOMS: atom_id res chain seq x y z
N MET A 1 78.36 45.23 47.63
CA MET A 1 77.50 45.33 48.85
C MET A 1 76.07 45.63 48.41
N ILE A 2 75.11 45.18 49.23
CA ILE A 2 73.66 45.40 49.18
C ILE A 2 72.86 44.24 48.57
N SER A 3 72.45 43.35 49.48
CA SER A 3 71.24 42.53 49.42
C SER A 3 69.98 43.38 49.63
N ARG A 4 68.82 42.89 49.17
CA ARG A 4 67.47 42.92 49.78
C ARG A 4 66.45 42.57 48.68
N ASN A 5 65.88 41.36 48.69
CA ASN A 5 64.73 40.88 49.47
C ASN A 5 63.36 41.20 48.86
N LEU A 6 62.67 40.08 48.53
CA LEU A 6 61.24 39.76 48.60
C LEU A 6 60.20 40.74 48.04
N TYR A 7 59.27 40.21 47.22
CA TYR A 7 57.82 40.14 47.53
C TYR A 7 57.12 39.09 46.62
N PRO A 8 55.95 38.54 47.03
CA PRO A 8 55.50 37.19 46.66
C PRO A 8 54.62 37.12 45.41
N LEU A 9 54.59 35.93 44.81
CA LEU A 9 53.70 35.50 43.72
C LEU A 9 52.21 35.63 44.14
N LEU A 10 51.57 36.72 43.72
CA LEU A 10 50.12 36.83 43.69
C LEU A 10 49.56 35.89 42.62
N LYS A 11 49.02 34.74 43.05
CA LYS A 11 48.15 33.89 42.24
C LYS A 11 46.87 34.66 41.91
N TYR A 12 46.87 35.38 40.79
CA TYR A 12 45.62 35.73 40.12
C TYR A 12 45.05 34.46 39.50
N ILE A 13 44.07 33.86 40.18
CA ILE A 13 43.18 32.87 39.59
C ILE A 13 42.39 33.63 38.52
N ARG A 14 42.89 33.55 37.28
CA ARG A 14 42.17 34.02 36.10
C ARG A 14 40.93 33.15 35.98
N TRP A 15 39.79 33.70 36.35
CA TRP A 15 38.48 33.10 36.09
C TRP A 15 38.35 32.98 34.57
N ALA A 16 38.66 31.80 34.03
CA ALA A 16 38.45 31.51 32.62
C ALA A 16 36.94 31.39 32.41
N SER A 17 36.31 32.50 32.05
CA SER A 17 34.98 32.48 31.46
C SER A 17 35.04 31.71 30.14
N SER A 18 34.04 30.84 29.95
CA SER A 18 33.61 30.29 28.66
C SER A 18 34.60 29.39 27.90
N GLY A 19 34.88 28.20 28.45
CA GLY A 19 35.12 27.01 27.61
C GLY A 19 33.79 26.55 26.96
N PRO A 20 33.81 25.88 25.79
CA PRO A 20 32.60 25.42 25.14
C PRO A 20 31.86 24.47 26.09
N HIS A 21 30.66 24.84 26.52
CA HIS A 21 29.82 23.95 27.31
C HIS A 21 29.60 22.67 26.49
N PRO A 22 30.01 21.49 26.98
CA PRO A 22 29.70 20.25 26.30
C PRO A 22 28.18 20.13 26.25
N THR A 23 27.60 20.20 25.06
CA THR A 23 26.19 19.88 24.87
C THR A 23 25.98 18.50 25.46
N LYS A 24 25.12 18.37 26.49
CA LYS A 24 24.86 17.11 27.22
C LYS A 24 24.37 15.97 26.33
N HIS A 25 24.02 16.27 25.09
CA HIS A 25 23.74 15.28 24.06
C HIS A 25 25.02 15.05 23.24
N PRO A 26 25.59 13.84 23.23
CA PRO A 26 26.60 13.51 22.23
C PRO A 26 25.97 13.79 20.87
N ARG A 27 26.63 14.61 20.03
CA ARG A 27 26.22 14.74 18.63
C ARG A 27 26.12 13.31 18.12
N HIS A 28 24.91 12.81 17.90
CA HIS A 28 24.73 11.47 17.36
C HIS A 28 25.59 11.46 16.10
N ARG A 29 26.71 10.73 16.15
CA ARG A 29 27.52 10.49 14.96
C ARG A 29 26.53 9.85 14.03
N ILE A 30 26.06 10.60 13.04
CA ILE A 30 25.30 10.03 11.93
C ILE A 30 26.19 8.86 11.50
N PRO A 31 25.73 7.61 11.63
CA PRO A 31 26.55 6.47 11.24
C PRO A 31 26.96 6.77 9.81
N LYS A 32 28.27 6.73 9.51
CA LYS A 32 28.76 7.00 8.16
C LYS A 32 27.97 6.09 7.23
N LEU A 33 27.04 6.67 6.47
CA LEU A 33 26.24 5.90 5.53
C LEU A 33 27.25 5.17 4.64
N LYS A 34 27.03 3.87 4.44
CA LYS A 34 27.83 3.14 3.44
C LYS A 34 27.72 3.94 2.15
N ALA A 35 28.84 4.13 1.45
CA ALA A 35 28.80 4.76 0.14
C ALA A 35 27.73 4.03 -0.68
N VAL A 36 26.73 4.78 -1.16
CA VAL A 36 25.75 4.23 -2.09
C VAL A 36 26.57 3.70 -3.25
N SER A 37 26.41 2.42 -3.61
CA SER A 37 27.04 1.90 -4.80
C SER A 37 26.59 2.80 -5.94
N GLU A 38 27.53 3.54 -6.53
CA GLU A 38 27.27 4.35 -7.71
C GLU A 38 26.80 3.35 -8.77
N GLY A 39 25.48 3.20 -8.95
CA GLY A 39 24.95 2.54 -10.13
C GLY A 39 25.56 3.19 -11.36
N ILE A 40 25.66 2.45 -12.47
CA ILE A 40 26.40 2.78 -13.71
C ILE A 40 26.67 4.29 -13.81
N LEU A 41 27.91 4.65 -13.49
CA LEU A 41 28.43 6.00 -13.58
C LEU A 41 28.02 6.59 -14.94
N LEU A 42 27.54 7.83 -14.98
CA LEU A 42 27.58 8.63 -16.20
C LEU A 42 29.06 8.74 -16.59
N GLU A 43 29.55 7.81 -17.41
CA GLU A 43 30.85 7.93 -18.03
C GLU A 43 30.83 9.26 -18.79
N LYS A 44 31.57 10.25 -18.29
CA LYS A 44 31.76 11.56 -18.94
C LYS A 44 32.65 11.44 -20.18
N ASN A 45 32.71 10.26 -20.79
CA ASN A 45 33.49 10.01 -21.97
C ASN A 45 32.74 10.63 -23.14
N SER A 46 33.46 11.37 -23.99
CA SER A 46 32.99 12.04 -25.19
C SER A 46 32.54 11.09 -26.32
N ASP A 47 32.22 9.84 -25.99
CA ASP A 47 31.76 8.83 -26.92
C ASP A 47 30.24 8.92 -27.03
N THR A 48 29.74 9.22 -28.22
CA THR A 48 28.30 9.38 -28.53
C THR A 48 27.56 8.05 -28.61
N LYS A 49 27.78 7.14 -27.66
CA LYS A 49 27.13 5.83 -27.60
C LYS A 49 25.82 5.91 -26.83
N LEU A 50 24.72 5.46 -27.44
CA LEU A 50 23.44 5.31 -26.76
C LEU A 50 23.48 4.06 -25.87
N PHE A 51 23.25 4.23 -24.56
CA PHE A 51 23.13 3.14 -23.61
C PHE A 51 21.67 2.92 -23.20
N TYR A 52 21.20 1.69 -23.28
CA TYR A 52 19.89 1.30 -22.77
C TYR A 52 20.04 0.76 -21.34
N ASN A 53 19.53 1.51 -20.36
CA ASN A 53 19.60 1.16 -18.94
C ASN A 53 18.18 1.18 -18.34
N PRO A 54 17.44 0.06 -18.39
CA PRO A 54 16.09 0.01 -17.83
C PRO A 54 16.16 0.23 -16.32
N PRO A 55 15.38 1.16 -15.75
CA PRO A 55 15.44 1.44 -14.32
C PRO A 55 14.86 0.27 -13.51
N ALA A 56 15.47 -0.02 -12.35
CA ALA A 56 14.96 -0.99 -11.38
C ALA A 56 13.82 -0.41 -10.52
N SER A 57 12.93 0.38 -11.14
CA SER A 57 11.78 1.04 -10.50
C SER A 57 10.48 0.56 -11.15
N PRO A 58 9.32 0.67 -10.46
CA PRO A 58 8.04 0.44 -11.12
C PRO A 58 7.85 1.42 -12.30
N PRO A 59 7.15 1.00 -13.36
CA PRO A 59 6.84 1.89 -14.48
C PRO A 59 5.87 3.00 -14.05
N ASP A 60 5.99 4.16 -14.67
CA ASP A 60 5.02 5.26 -14.53
C ASP A 60 3.73 4.95 -15.30
N TYR A 61 2.60 5.58 -14.94
CA TYR A 61 1.31 5.40 -15.61
C TYR A 61 1.35 5.80 -17.10
N ARG A 62 2.29 6.65 -17.49
CA ARG A 62 2.52 7.09 -18.87
C ARG A 62 3.13 6.00 -19.75
N VAL A 63 3.81 5.02 -19.15
CA VAL A 63 4.39 3.88 -19.88
C VAL A 63 3.27 2.90 -20.17
N THR A 64 2.61 3.08 -21.31
CA THR A 64 1.47 2.27 -21.70
C THR A 64 1.91 0.88 -22.15
N PRO A 65 1.34 -0.20 -21.58
CA PRO A 65 1.70 -1.56 -21.98
C PRO A 65 1.25 -1.84 -23.41
N TYR A 66 2.00 -2.66 -24.13
CA TYR A 66 1.80 -2.96 -25.55
C TYR A 66 0.34 -3.31 -25.92
N ILE A 67 -0.37 -4.05 -25.06
CA ILE A 67 -1.76 -4.48 -25.33
C ILE A 67 -2.76 -3.31 -25.43
N LEU A 68 -2.50 -2.20 -24.73
CA LEU A 68 -3.36 -1.03 -24.69
C LEU A 68 -3.03 -0.01 -25.80
N LEU A 69 -1.96 -0.23 -26.57
CA LEU A 69 -1.59 0.66 -27.66
C LEU A 69 -2.55 0.50 -28.87
N PRO A 70 -2.80 1.58 -29.64
CA PRO A 70 -3.44 1.49 -30.94
C PRO A 70 -2.63 0.63 -31.92
N ASP A 71 -3.30 0.00 -32.88
CA ASP A 71 -2.66 -0.94 -33.80
C ASP A 71 -1.59 -0.29 -34.69
N ASP A 72 -1.73 0.99 -35.03
CA ASP A 72 -0.72 1.72 -35.82
C ASP A 72 0.58 1.94 -35.04
N VAL A 73 0.48 2.22 -33.74
CA VAL A 73 1.65 2.37 -32.86
C VAL A 73 2.29 1.01 -32.55
N LYS A 74 1.47 -0.04 -32.41
CA LYS A 74 1.95 -1.42 -32.20
C LYS A 74 2.84 -1.95 -33.32
N LYS A 75 2.70 -1.44 -34.56
CA LYS A 75 3.56 -1.78 -35.69
C LYS A 75 4.97 -1.21 -35.55
N LEU A 76 5.09 -0.09 -34.84
CA LEU A 76 6.35 0.62 -34.60
C LEU A 76 7.05 0.18 -33.31
N ALA A 77 6.31 -0.44 -32.39
CA ALA A 77 6.80 -0.88 -31.09
C ALA A 77 7.18 -2.36 -31.07
N GLU A 78 8.28 -2.68 -30.38
CA GLU A 78 8.70 -4.06 -30.14
C GLU A 78 7.72 -4.77 -29.20
N ARG A 79 7.41 -6.04 -29.50
CA ARG A 79 6.60 -6.87 -28.61
C ARG A 79 7.45 -7.31 -27.42
N PRO A 80 6.97 -7.12 -26.18
CA PRO A 80 7.70 -7.56 -25.00
C PRO A 80 7.86 -9.09 -25.03
N VAL A 81 9.09 -9.55 -24.80
CA VAL A 81 9.42 -10.98 -24.70
C VAL A 81 8.93 -11.49 -23.34
N SER A 82 8.15 -12.55 -23.35
CA SER A 82 7.70 -13.24 -22.14
C SER A 82 8.18 -14.69 -22.19
N ASP A 83 8.82 -15.14 -21.12
CA ASP A 83 9.37 -16.50 -20.98
C ASP A 83 8.28 -17.60 -20.86
N GLY A 84 7.01 -17.27 -21.13
CA GLY A 84 5.86 -18.18 -21.09
C GLY A 84 5.45 -18.67 -19.71
N LYS A 85 6.30 -18.50 -18.69
CA LYS A 85 6.04 -18.93 -17.31
C LYS A 85 5.57 -17.75 -16.45
N LEU A 86 4.28 -17.75 -16.12
CA LEU A 86 3.70 -16.75 -15.22
C LEU A 86 3.96 -17.11 -13.73
N PRO A 87 4.08 -16.10 -12.85
CA PRO A 87 4.10 -16.32 -11.41
C PRO A 87 2.77 -16.94 -10.92
N PRO A 88 2.76 -17.59 -9.74
CA PRO A 88 1.55 -18.18 -9.19
C PRO A 88 0.48 -17.10 -8.94
N PRO A 89 -0.80 -17.37 -9.25
CA PRO A 89 -1.86 -16.41 -9.05
C PRO A 89 -2.15 -16.22 -7.56
N LEU A 90 -2.39 -14.97 -7.13
CA LEU A 90 -2.73 -14.63 -5.73
C LEU A 90 -4.03 -15.29 -5.26
N SER A 91 -4.96 -15.53 -6.19
CA SER A 91 -6.24 -16.17 -5.91
C SER A 91 -6.53 -17.26 -6.96
N PRO A 92 -7.22 -18.35 -6.60
CA PRO A 92 -7.51 -19.42 -7.54
C PRO A 92 -8.39 -18.92 -8.67
N ILE A 93 -7.99 -19.24 -9.91
CA ILE A 93 -8.74 -18.87 -11.12
C ILE A 93 -10.02 -19.72 -11.17
N LYS A 94 -11.16 -19.07 -10.95
CA LYS A 94 -12.48 -19.74 -10.98
C LYS A 94 -13.12 -19.56 -12.35
N LYS A 95 -13.46 -20.67 -13.02
CA LYS A 95 -14.26 -20.64 -14.26
C LYS A 95 -15.70 -20.24 -13.93
N LYS A 96 -16.28 -19.36 -14.77
CA LYS A 96 -17.69 -18.97 -14.66
C LYS A 96 -18.57 -20.14 -15.11
N LYS A 97 -19.66 -20.39 -14.39
CA LYS A 97 -20.66 -21.43 -14.72
C LYS A 97 -22.01 -20.76 -14.98
N TYR A 98 -22.69 -21.17 -16.04
CA TYR A 98 -23.97 -20.64 -16.49
C TYR A 98 -24.98 -21.78 -16.67
N HIS A 99 -25.18 -22.56 -15.62
CA HIS A 99 -25.99 -23.79 -15.64
C HIS A 99 -27.41 -23.62 -15.11
N LEU A 100 -27.77 -22.45 -14.61
CA LEU A 100 -29.10 -22.21 -14.03
C LEU A 100 -30.11 -21.81 -15.09
N THR A 101 -31.28 -22.42 -15.00
CA THR A 101 -32.44 -22.15 -15.86
C THR A 101 -33.32 -21.04 -15.29
N GLU A 102 -34.28 -20.55 -16.08
CA GLU A 102 -35.25 -19.55 -15.61
C GLU A 102 -36.17 -20.08 -14.49
N GLU A 103 -36.43 -21.39 -14.50
CA GLU A 103 -37.23 -22.08 -13.50
C GLU A 103 -36.50 -22.09 -12.15
N ASP A 104 -35.21 -22.46 -12.14
CA ASP A 104 -34.35 -22.39 -10.94
C ASP A 104 -34.34 -20.97 -10.35
N ILE A 105 -34.30 -19.96 -11.22
CA ILE A 105 -34.30 -18.55 -10.81
C ILE A 105 -35.61 -18.17 -10.11
N LYS A 106 -36.76 -18.66 -10.60
CA LYS A 106 -38.06 -18.43 -9.97
C LYS A 106 -38.12 -19.11 -8.60
N GLU A 107 -37.64 -20.34 -8.49
CA GLU A 107 -37.57 -21.06 -7.21
C GLU A 107 -36.65 -20.35 -6.20
N ILE A 108 -35.46 -19.94 -6.62
CA ILE A 108 -34.52 -19.19 -5.78
C ILE A 108 -35.18 -17.94 -5.21
N LYS A 109 -35.95 -17.22 -6.02
CA LYS A 109 -36.69 -16.03 -5.56
C LYS A 109 -37.78 -16.41 -4.54
N ALA A 110 -38.53 -17.47 -4.77
CA ALA A 110 -39.56 -17.94 -3.85
C ALA A 110 -38.96 -18.39 -2.50
N LEU A 111 -37.91 -19.21 -2.54
CA LEU A 111 -37.17 -19.68 -1.38
C LEU A 111 -36.50 -18.54 -0.60
N ARG A 112 -36.03 -17.49 -1.30
CA ARG A 112 -35.47 -16.32 -0.63
C ARG A 112 -36.55 -15.54 0.13
N ARG A 113 -37.75 -15.41 -0.45
CA ARG A 113 -38.90 -14.77 0.21
C ARG A 113 -39.36 -15.54 1.44
N SER A 114 -39.34 -16.87 1.41
CA SER A 114 -39.65 -17.70 2.60
C SER A 114 -38.59 -17.60 3.70
N GLY A 115 -37.43 -17.00 3.43
CA GLY A 115 -36.44 -16.64 4.44
C GLY A 115 -35.11 -17.39 4.36
N ILE A 116 -34.94 -18.30 3.41
CA ILE A 116 -33.71 -19.10 3.24
C ILE A 116 -32.49 -18.20 2.95
N SER A 117 -31.33 -18.49 3.55
CA SER A 117 -30.15 -17.66 3.42
C SER A 117 -29.48 -17.78 2.04
N ARG A 118 -28.81 -16.71 1.59
CA ARG A 118 -28.01 -16.73 0.35
C ARG A 118 -26.91 -17.79 0.37
N SER A 119 -26.43 -18.15 1.56
CA SER A 119 -25.40 -19.18 1.75
C SER A 119 -25.93 -20.57 1.40
N GLU A 120 -27.12 -20.89 1.90
CA GLU A 120 -27.77 -22.18 1.66
C GLU A 120 -28.15 -22.33 0.20
N LEU A 121 -28.76 -21.30 -0.40
CA LEU A 121 -29.11 -21.31 -1.82
C LEU A 121 -27.86 -21.48 -2.71
N SER A 122 -26.74 -20.86 -2.33
CA SER A 122 -25.46 -20.97 -3.05
C SER A 122 -24.93 -22.40 -3.06
N LYS A 123 -25.07 -23.11 -1.94
CA LYS A 123 -24.69 -24.52 -1.84
C LYS A 123 -25.65 -25.42 -2.62
N ARG A 124 -26.96 -25.21 -2.50
CA ARG A 124 -27.99 -26.02 -3.17
C ARG A 124 -27.89 -25.96 -4.69
N TYR A 125 -27.81 -24.76 -5.25
CA TYR A 125 -27.78 -24.54 -6.70
C TYR A 125 -26.37 -24.47 -7.30
N ASN A 126 -25.32 -24.75 -6.49
CA ASN A 126 -23.90 -24.65 -6.87
C ASN A 126 -23.57 -23.33 -7.60
N ALA A 127 -24.13 -22.22 -7.10
CA ALA A 127 -24.06 -20.91 -7.72
C ALA A 127 -23.35 -19.91 -6.80
N SER A 128 -22.79 -18.84 -7.38
CA SER A 128 -22.11 -17.81 -6.58
C SER A 128 -23.07 -17.12 -5.61
N ARG A 129 -22.67 -16.96 -4.34
CA ARG A 129 -23.44 -16.20 -3.34
C ARG A 129 -23.70 -14.76 -3.79
N LEU A 130 -22.81 -14.19 -4.62
CA LEU A 130 -23.00 -12.86 -5.21
C LEU A 130 -24.13 -12.90 -6.24
N PHE A 131 -24.15 -13.89 -7.13
CA PHE A 131 -25.19 -14.08 -8.14
C PHE A 131 -26.60 -14.20 -7.53
N ILE A 132 -26.75 -15.01 -6.48
CA ILE A 132 -28.03 -15.13 -5.77
C ILE A 132 -28.46 -13.80 -5.15
N GLY A 133 -27.50 -13.02 -4.61
CA GLY A 133 -27.78 -11.70 -4.07
C GLY A 133 -28.24 -10.68 -5.13
N MET A 134 -27.79 -10.83 -6.38
CA MET A 134 -28.25 -10.00 -7.50
C MET A 134 -29.68 -10.33 -7.91
N ILE A 135 -30.02 -11.62 -7.99
CA ILE A 135 -31.34 -12.09 -8.46
C ILE A 135 -32.43 -11.97 -7.39
N SER A 136 -32.06 -12.22 -6.14
CA SER A 136 -32.99 -12.30 -5.00
C SER A 136 -32.51 -11.39 -3.87
N PRO A 137 -32.72 -10.07 -3.99
CA PRO A 137 -32.40 -9.13 -2.92
C PRO A 137 -33.24 -9.42 -1.67
N LEU A 138 -32.73 -8.99 -0.52
CA LEU A 138 -33.44 -9.15 0.75
C LEU A 138 -34.55 -8.11 0.88
N ASN A 139 -35.64 -8.46 1.56
CA ASN A 139 -36.71 -7.51 1.90
C ASN A 139 -36.14 -6.31 2.68
N LYS A 140 -36.71 -5.12 2.44
CA LYS A 140 -36.25 -3.86 3.05
C LYS A 140 -36.25 -3.89 4.58
N GLU A 141 -37.28 -4.47 5.19
CA GLU A 141 -37.40 -4.60 6.66
C GLU A 141 -36.23 -5.41 7.26
N LYS A 142 -35.98 -6.61 6.73
CA LYS A 142 -34.84 -7.44 7.15
C LYS A 142 -33.50 -6.78 6.87
N LEU A 143 -33.39 -5.97 5.82
CA LEU A 143 -32.18 -5.20 5.55
C LEU A 143 -31.94 -4.16 6.65
N GLN A 144 -32.97 -3.41 7.04
CA GLN A 144 -32.91 -2.44 8.13
C GLN A 144 -32.58 -3.09 9.48
N GLU A 145 -33.14 -4.27 9.77
CA GLU A 145 -32.79 -5.04 10.97
C GLU A 145 -31.31 -5.41 11.01
N ILE A 146 -30.74 -5.85 9.88
CA ILE A 146 -29.32 -6.18 9.77
C ILE A 146 -28.47 -4.91 9.94
N GLU A 147 -28.87 -3.80 9.34
CA GLU A 147 -28.17 -2.53 9.48
C GLU A 147 -28.18 -2.01 10.92
N LYS A 148 -29.31 -2.15 11.64
CA LYS A 148 -29.41 -1.82 13.07
C LYS A 148 -28.45 -2.67 13.90
N LYS A 149 -28.43 -3.98 13.70
CA LYS A 149 -27.48 -4.89 14.36
C LYS A 149 -26.02 -4.53 14.07
N ASP A 150 -25.71 -4.19 12.83
CA ASP A 150 -24.38 -3.74 12.43
C ASP A 150 -23.99 -2.42 13.11
N GLN A 151 -24.94 -1.50 13.33
CA GLN A 151 -24.73 -0.25 14.06
C GLN A 151 -24.51 -0.52 15.56
N GLU A 152 -25.30 -1.38 16.18
CA GLU A 152 -25.11 -1.80 17.58
C GLU A 152 -23.71 -2.40 17.80
N ILE A 153 -23.27 -3.26 16.88
CA ILE A 153 -21.91 -3.83 16.89
C ILE A 153 -20.85 -2.74 16.73
N LYS A 154 -21.07 -1.72 15.90
CA LYS A 154 -20.12 -0.60 15.75
C LYS A 154 -20.09 0.28 16.99
N ASN A 155 -21.23 0.49 17.63
CA ASN A 155 -21.36 1.28 18.85
C ASN A 155 -20.63 0.63 20.02
N SER A 156 -20.68 -0.70 20.12
CA SER A 156 -19.97 -1.49 21.14
C SER A 156 -18.45 -1.59 20.95
N TRP A 157 -17.89 -1.05 19.86
CA TRP A 157 -16.44 -1.03 19.69
C TRP A 157 -15.76 -0.07 20.67
N SER A 158 -14.63 -0.52 21.24
CA SER A 158 -13.71 0.35 21.97
C SER A 158 -13.15 1.45 21.07
N GLU A 159 -12.70 2.55 21.68
CA GLU A 159 -12.12 3.69 20.98
C GLU A 159 -10.94 3.29 20.09
N HIS A 160 -10.02 2.47 20.62
CA HIS A 160 -8.90 1.93 19.85
C HIS A 160 -9.36 1.13 18.61
N LYS A 161 -10.39 0.29 18.74
CA LYS A 161 -10.93 -0.47 17.60
C LYS A 161 -11.57 0.45 16.56
N LYS A 162 -12.25 1.50 16.99
CA LYS A 162 -12.80 2.54 16.09
C LYS A 162 -11.68 3.21 15.31
N GLU A 163 -10.61 3.63 15.98
CA GLU A 163 -9.43 4.24 15.35
C GLU A 163 -8.78 3.32 14.30
N VAL A 164 -8.54 2.05 14.66
CA VAL A 164 -7.96 1.05 13.73
C VAL A 164 -8.83 0.87 12.49
N LYS A 165 -10.17 0.83 12.66
CA LYS A 165 -11.11 0.72 11.53
C LYS A 165 -11.10 1.98 10.66
N MET A 166 -11.06 3.17 11.27
CA MET A 166 -10.95 4.44 10.55
C MET A 166 -9.66 4.52 9.74
N ASN A 167 -8.52 4.13 10.30
CA ASN A 167 -7.24 4.10 9.59
C ASN A 167 -7.25 3.09 8.43
N ARG A 168 -7.92 1.94 8.58
CA ARG A 168 -8.14 1.00 7.46
C ARG A 168 -9.00 1.62 6.35
N TYR A 169 -10.05 2.37 6.70
CA TYR A 169 -10.89 3.06 5.72
C TYR A 169 -10.09 4.14 4.97
N LYS A 170 -9.33 4.98 5.69
CA LYS A 170 -8.44 5.99 5.10
C LYS A 170 -7.46 5.37 4.10
N ARG A 171 -6.78 4.27 4.47
CA ARG A 171 -5.88 3.54 3.55
C ARG A 171 -6.59 3.06 2.29
N LYS A 172 -7.78 2.48 2.42
CA LYS A 172 -8.58 2.02 1.27
C LYS A 172 -9.01 3.18 0.35
N MET A 173 -9.31 4.34 0.91
CA MET A 173 -9.68 5.53 0.14
C MET A 173 -8.46 6.14 -0.57
N LEU A 174 -7.31 6.19 0.10
CA LEU A 174 -6.04 6.64 -0.48
C LEU A 174 -5.64 5.79 -1.70
N TRP A 175 -5.74 4.46 -1.58
CA TRP A 175 -5.48 3.54 -2.70
C TRP A 175 -6.33 3.80 -3.93
N LYS A 176 -7.52 4.39 -3.79
CA LYS A 176 -8.38 4.76 -4.92
C LYS A 176 -8.06 6.13 -5.51
N ARG A 177 -7.50 7.05 -4.71
CA ARG A 177 -7.29 8.45 -5.12
C ARG A 177 -6.05 8.62 -5.98
N GLU A 178 -4.97 7.88 -5.71
CA GLU A 178 -3.71 7.98 -6.47
C GLU A 178 -3.83 7.55 -7.95
N TYR A 179 -4.98 7.02 -8.38
CA TYR A 179 -5.22 6.50 -9.73
C TYR A 179 -6.34 7.22 -10.50
N ASN A 180 -6.79 8.40 -10.03
CA ASN A 180 -7.67 9.32 -10.76
C ASN A 180 -6.91 10.63 -11.02
#